data_AF-A0A356U8E1-F1
#
_entry.id   AF-A0A356U8E1-F1
#
_cell.length_a   1.000
_cell.length_b   1.000
_cell.length_c   1.000
_cell.angle_alpha   90.00
_cell.angle_beta   90.00
_cell.angle_gamma   90.00
#
_symmetry.space_group_name_H-M   'P 1'
#
loop_
_entity.id
_entity.type
_entity.pdbx_description
1 polymer ?
#
loop_
_entity_poly.entity_id
_entity_poly.type
_entity_poly.pdbx_seq_one_letter_code
_entity_poly.pdbx_strand_id
1 'polypeptide(L)'
;MNVDGIAKDWFKEKGAQVYIVDTTLRDGEQTAGVVFTNQEKVQIARYLDQIGVDQIEAGIPVMGGFEKDCIKEIVSLGLKSSIMAWNRAVISDIKQSLCCGVDAVAISISTSDIHIEHKLQTTREDVLKRMGDAVKFAKDN
;
A
#
# COMPACT_ATOMS: atom_id res chain seq x y z
N MET A 1 18.70 -8.17 6.69
CA MET A 1 18.58 -7.70 8.08
C MET A 1 18.60 -8.93 8.96
N ASN A 2 19.52 -8.99 9.92
CA ASN A 2 19.59 -10.10 10.86
C ASN A 2 18.45 -9.93 11.88
N VAL A 3 17.46 -10.82 11.83
CA VAL A 3 16.28 -10.80 12.73
C VAL A 3 16.51 -11.60 14.01
N ASP A 4 17.68 -12.24 14.15
CA ASP A 4 18.02 -13.10 15.30
C ASP A 4 18.11 -12.35 16.64
N GLY A 5 18.01 -11.00 16.63
CA GLY A 5 18.06 -10.15 17.82
C GLY A 5 16.74 -9.49 18.23
N ILE A 6 15.65 -9.64 17.47
CA ILE A 6 14.36 -9.05 17.86
C ILE A 6 13.67 -10.00 18.83
N ALA A 7 13.52 -9.56 20.09
CA ALA A 7 12.77 -10.31 21.07
C ALA A 7 11.34 -10.56 20.54
N LYS A 8 10.82 -11.78 20.71
CA LYS A 8 9.48 -12.18 20.23
C LYS A 8 8.35 -11.27 20.73
N ASP A 9 8.58 -10.56 21.84
CA ASP A 9 7.63 -9.67 22.51
C ASP A 9 8.09 -8.20 22.52
N TRP A 10 8.91 -7.77 21.55
CA TRP A 10 9.45 -6.39 21.49
C TRP A 10 8.36 -5.31 21.59
N PHE A 11 7.15 -5.58 21.09
CA PHE A 11 6.02 -4.66 21.12
C PHE A 11 5.43 -4.46 22.54
N LYS A 12 5.82 -5.28 23.52
CA LYS A 12 5.45 -5.11 24.94
C LYS A 12 6.45 -4.25 25.71
N GLU A 13 7.60 -3.93 25.11
CA GLU A 13 8.63 -3.13 25.76
C GLU A 13 8.14 -1.69 25.97
N LYS A 14 8.56 -1.08 27.08
CA LYS A 14 8.15 0.28 27.43
C LYS A 14 8.69 1.26 26.38
N GLY A 15 7.78 1.97 25.71
CA GLY A 15 8.11 2.94 24.66
C GLY A 15 8.11 2.37 23.24
N ALA A 16 7.82 1.07 23.06
CA ALA A 16 7.59 0.49 21.75
C ALA A 16 6.48 1.27 21.01
N GLN A 17 6.77 1.67 19.78
CA GLN A 17 5.80 2.34 18.91
C GLN A 17 5.17 1.28 18.01
N VAL A 18 3.84 1.23 18.01
CA VAL A 18 3.05 0.36 17.12
C VAL A 18 2.21 1.28 16.25
N TYR A 19 2.35 1.12 14.94
CA TYR A 19 1.56 1.83 13.95
C TYR A 19 0.59 0.85 13.30
N ILE A 20 -0.63 1.31 13.05
CA ILE A 20 -1.67 0.55 12.37
C ILE A 20 -1.79 1.03 10.93
N VAL A 21 -1.66 0.08 10.02
CA VAL A 21 -1.99 0.27 8.60
C VAL A 21 -3.26 -0.51 8.33
N ASP A 22 -4.37 0.18 8.04
CA ASP A 22 -5.62 -0.47 7.67
C ASP A 22 -5.73 -0.65 6.16
N THR A 23 -6.09 -1.86 5.74
CA THR A 23 -6.17 -2.26 4.33
C THR A 23 -7.59 -2.59 3.87
N THR A 24 -8.62 -2.17 4.63
CA THR A 24 -10.04 -2.43 4.31
C THR A 24 -10.40 -1.96 2.91
N LEU A 25 -9.92 -0.77 2.51
CA LEU A 25 -10.23 -0.14 1.23
C LEU A 25 -9.49 -0.75 0.04
N ARG A 26 -8.50 -1.63 0.26
CA ARG A 26 -7.76 -2.32 -0.79
C ARG A 26 -7.92 -3.83 -0.71
N ASP A 27 -7.40 -4.45 0.34
CA ASP A 27 -7.42 -5.91 0.50
C ASP A 27 -8.82 -6.40 0.92
N GLY A 28 -9.53 -5.61 1.73
CA GLY A 28 -10.91 -5.91 2.13
C GLY A 28 -11.86 -5.97 0.93
N GLU A 29 -11.73 -5.05 -0.02
CA GLU A 29 -12.53 -5.03 -1.25
C GLU A 29 -12.21 -6.21 -2.20
N GLN A 30 -11.03 -6.85 -2.08
CA GLN A 30 -10.72 -8.05 -2.87
C GLN A 30 -11.45 -9.31 -2.39
N THR A 31 -12.23 -9.20 -1.32
CA THR A 31 -13.08 -10.29 -0.82
C THR A 31 -14.22 -10.56 -1.79
N ALA A 32 -14.42 -11.82 -2.18
CA ALA A 32 -15.50 -12.21 -3.08
C ALA A 32 -16.87 -11.75 -2.56
N GLY A 33 -17.58 -10.96 -3.37
CA GLY A 33 -18.90 -10.42 -3.04
C GLY A 33 -18.87 -9.08 -2.28
N VAL A 34 -17.69 -8.51 -2.00
CA VAL A 34 -17.55 -7.17 -1.43
C VAL A 34 -17.24 -6.19 -2.56
N VAL A 35 -18.04 -5.13 -2.66
CA VAL A 35 -17.79 -4.00 -3.57
C VAL A 35 -18.22 -2.75 -2.83
N PHE A 36 -17.33 -1.76 -2.73
CA PHE A 36 -17.66 -0.47 -2.14
C PHE A 36 -17.93 0.56 -3.23
N THR A 37 -19.00 1.32 -3.08
CA THR A 37 -19.17 2.56 -3.84
C THR A 37 -18.14 3.60 -3.40
N ASN A 38 -17.84 4.57 -4.26
CA ASN A 38 -16.89 5.65 -3.90
C ASN A 38 -17.32 6.39 -2.62
N GLN A 39 -18.62 6.61 -2.43
CA GLN A 39 -19.16 7.25 -1.22
C GLN A 39 -18.90 6.40 0.03
N GLU A 40 -19.08 5.08 -0.05
CA GLU A 40 -18.76 4.17 1.04
C GLU A 40 -17.26 4.18 1.34
N LYS A 41 -16.40 4.15 0.31
CA LYS A 41 -14.94 4.22 0.49
C LYS A 41 -14.51 5.50 1.23
N VAL A 42 -15.04 6.65 0.81
CA VAL A 42 -14.80 7.95 1.46
C VAL A 42 -15.29 7.94 2.90
N GLN A 43 -16.47 7.38 3.18
CA GLN A 43 -17.00 7.32 4.53
C GLN A 43 -16.18 6.39 5.42
N ILE A 44 -15.76 5.23 4.92
CA ILE A 44 -14.87 4.30 5.62
C ILE A 44 -13.53 4.99 5.92
N ALA A 45 -12.93 5.70 4.96
CA ALA A 45 -11.69 6.44 5.19
C ALA A 45 -11.82 7.46 6.34
N ARG A 46 -12.95 8.18 6.42
CA ARG A 46 -13.24 9.08 7.54
C ARG A 46 -13.36 8.35 8.87
N TYR A 47 -14.00 7.18 8.89
CA TYR A 47 -14.10 6.39 10.11
C TYR A 47 -12.75 5.85 10.57
N LEU A 48 -11.92 5.37 9.64
CA LEU A 48 -10.55 4.91 9.93
C LEU A 48 -9.68 6.03 10.52
N ASP A 49 -9.80 7.25 9.98
CA ASP A 49 -9.14 8.43 10.55
C ASP A 49 -9.65 8.78 11.95
N GLN A 50 -10.97 8.75 12.15
CA GLN A 50 -11.60 9.06 13.45
C GLN A 50 -11.20 8.08 14.56
N ILE A 51 -11.04 6.80 14.25
CA ILE A 51 -10.57 5.80 15.23
C ILE A 51 -9.05 5.89 15.47
N GLY A 52 -8.32 6.69 14.69
CA GLY A 52 -6.91 6.97 14.88
C GLY A 52 -5.97 5.96 14.23
N VAL A 53 -6.35 5.37 13.09
CA VAL A 53 -5.41 4.57 12.28
C VAL A 53 -4.28 5.47 11.76
N ASP A 54 -3.04 5.00 11.79
CA ASP A 54 -1.89 5.80 11.38
C ASP A 54 -1.81 5.96 9.85
N GLN A 55 -2.14 4.89 9.11
CA GLN A 55 -2.10 4.88 7.65
C GLN A 55 -3.23 4.06 7.03
N ILE A 56 -3.82 4.57 5.96
CA ILE A 56 -4.91 3.92 5.21
C ILE A 56 -4.39 3.52 3.84
N GLU A 57 -4.44 2.23 3.51
CA GLU A 57 -4.18 1.75 2.15
C GLU A 57 -5.44 1.91 1.29
N ALA A 58 -5.49 2.99 0.50
CA ALA A 58 -6.71 3.49 -0.11
C ALA A 58 -7.10 2.81 -1.44
N GLY A 59 -6.24 1.96 -2.00
CA GLY A 59 -6.54 1.22 -3.23
C GLY A 59 -5.38 1.05 -4.19
N ILE A 60 -5.70 0.79 -5.47
CA ILE A 60 -4.73 0.48 -6.55
C ILE A 60 -4.88 1.47 -7.72
N PRO A 61 -4.17 2.63 -7.71
CA PRO A 61 -4.35 3.69 -8.71
C PRO A 61 -4.18 3.27 -10.17
N VAL A 62 -3.37 2.24 -10.45
CA VAL A 62 -3.16 1.77 -11.84
C VAL A 62 -4.42 1.17 -12.46
N MET A 63 -5.42 0.79 -11.66
CA MET A 63 -6.72 0.35 -12.18
C MET A 63 -7.47 1.46 -12.93
N GLY A 64 -7.08 2.72 -12.73
CA GLY A 64 -7.61 3.86 -13.48
C GLY A 64 -9.07 4.19 -13.15
N GLY A 65 -9.63 5.10 -13.95
CA GLY A 65 -11.04 5.50 -13.86
C GLY A 65 -11.49 5.86 -12.43
N PHE A 66 -12.60 5.25 -12.01
CA PHE A 66 -13.24 5.49 -10.71
C PHE A 66 -12.32 5.26 -9.51
N GLU A 67 -11.38 4.33 -9.60
CA GLU A 67 -10.45 4.03 -8.51
C GLU A 67 -9.52 5.22 -8.23
N LYS A 68 -8.98 5.84 -9.29
CA LYS A 68 -8.13 7.02 -9.13
C LYS A 68 -8.90 8.22 -8.61
N ASP A 69 -10.13 8.40 -9.08
CA ASP A 69 -10.98 9.51 -8.65
C ASP A 69 -11.36 9.37 -7.18
N CYS A 70 -11.69 8.15 -6.73
CA CYS A 70 -11.96 7.86 -5.32
C CYS A 70 -10.73 8.13 -4.43
N ILE A 71 -9.54 7.66 -4.83
CA ILE A 71 -8.31 7.88 -4.06
C ILE A 71 -7.99 9.38 -3.96
N LYS A 72 -8.14 10.14 -5.05
CA LYS A 72 -7.97 11.60 -5.03
C LYS A 72 -8.97 12.29 -4.11
N GLU A 73 -10.22 11.82 -4.11
CA GLU A 73 -11.24 12.33 -3.20
C GLU A 73 -10.84 12.08 -1.75
N ILE A 74 -10.38 10.87 -1.40
CA ILE A 74 -9.89 10.52 -0.05
C ILE A 74 -8.69 11.40 0.35
N VAL A 75 -7.71 11.58 -0.54
CA VAL A 75 -6.56 12.48 -0.30
C VAL A 75 -7.02 13.92 -0.03
N SER A 76 -8.04 14.41 -0.76
CA SER A 76 -8.56 15.77 -0.60
C SER A 76 -9.25 16.03 0.74
N LEU A 77 -9.55 14.99 1.53
CA LEU A 77 -10.25 15.12 2.81
C LEU A 77 -9.42 15.78 3.92
N GLY A 78 -8.09 15.84 3.76
CA GLY A 78 -7.20 16.37 4.79
C GLY A 78 -7.23 15.56 6.08
N LEU A 79 -7.29 14.23 5.96
CA LEU A 79 -7.25 13.31 7.10
C LEU A 79 -5.92 13.43 7.85
N LYS A 80 -5.93 13.06 9.13
CA LYS A 80 -4.72 12.96 9.95
C LYS A 80 -3.94 11.68 9.61
N SER A 81 -4.64 10.60 9.27
CA SER A 81 -4.04 9.37 8.76
C SER A 81 -3.27 9.62 7.46
N SER A 82 -2.10 9.01 7.34
CA SER A 82 -1.35 8.92 6.07
C SER A 82 -2.16 8.14 5.04
N ILE A 83 -2.19 8.59 3.79
CA ILE A 83 -2.87 7.91 2.69
C ILE A 83 -1.83 7.21 1.82
N MET A 84 -1.96 5.89 1.70
CA MET A 84 -1.06 5.04 0.95
C MET A 84 -1.76 4.39 -0.25
N ALA A 85 -1.06 4.31 -1.38
CA ALA A 85 -1.51 3.54 -2.53
C ALA A 85 -0.67 2.28 -2.75
N TRP A 86 -1.33 1.18 -3.16
CA TRP A 86 -0.65 -0.07 -3.48
C TRP A 86 -0.19 -0.13 -4.94
N ASN A 87 1.02 -0.63 -5.16
CA ASN A 87 1.68 -0.68 -6.46
C ASN A 87 2.40 -2.01 -6.66
N ARG A 88 2.40 -2.50 -7.91
CA ARG A 88 3.41 -3.46 -8.35
C ARG A 88 4.77 -2.76 -8.43
N ALA A 89 5.87 -3.52 -8.42
CA ALA A 89 7.21 -3.01 -8.74
C ALA A 89 7.35 -2.66 -10.25
N VAL A 90 6.59 -1.64 -10.69
CA VAL A 90 6.52 -1.11 -12.05
C VAL A 90 6.42 0.42 -11.94
N ILE A 91 7.31 1.14 -12.62
CA ILE A 91 7.41 2.61 -12.52
C ILE A 91 6.11 3.31 -12.95
N SER A 92 5.41 2.80 -13.97
CA SER A 92 4.15 3.37 -14.43
C SER A 92 3.06 3.33 -13.36
N ASP A 93 3.01 2.27 -12.54
CA ASP A 93 2.02 2.12 -11.47
C ASP A 93 2.28 3.19 -10.39
N ILE A 94 3.54 3.33 -9.96
CA ILE A 94 3.96 4.34 -8.97
C ILE A 94 3.63 5.75 -9.47
N LYS A 95 3.87 6.05 -10.75
CA LYS A 95 3.47 7.33 -11.34
C LYS A 95 1.96 7.58 -11.21
N GLN A 96 1.11 6.56 -11.37
CA GLN A 96 -0.33 6.73 -11.17
C GLN A 96 -0.66 7.10 -9.72
N SER A 97 0.02 6.49 -8.76
CA SER A 97 -0.11 6.79 -7.33
C SER A 97 0.30 8.22 -7.01
N LEU A 98 1.48 8.66 -7.48
CA LEU A 98 1.95 10.04 -7.31
C LEU A 98 0.97 11.06 -7.91
N CYS A 99 0.38 10.76 -9.07
CA CYS A 99 -0.65 11.61 -9.67
C CYS A 99 -1.96 11.70 -8.85
N CYS A 100 -2.19 10.83 -7.88
CA CYS A 100 -3.32 10.91 -6.97
C CYS A 100 -3.03 11.78 -5.73
N GLY A 101 -1.77 12.16 -5.49
CA GLY A 101 -1.37 12.99 -4.36
C GLY A 101 -1.27 12.24 -3.03
N VAL A 102 -1.15 10.91 -3.06
CA VAL A 102 -0.90 10.11 -1.85
C VAL A 102 0.47 10.45 -1.26
N ASP A 103 0.58 10.41 0.06
CA ASP A 103 1.84 10.69 0.78
C ASP A 103 2.71 9.43 0.98
N ALA A 104 2.17 8.24 0.71
CA ALA A 104 2.91 6.99 0.77
C ALA A 104 2.57 6.03 -0.39
N VAL A 105 3.52 5.14 -0.71
CA VAL A 105 3.31 4.04 -1.66
C VAL A 105 3.78 2.71 -1.07
N ALA A 106 2.92 1.69 -1.15
CA ALA A 106 3.30 0.30 -0.92
C ALA A 106 3.73 -0.31 -2.26
N ILE A 107 4.94 -0.88 -2.32
CA ILE A 107 5.46 -1.55 -3.53
C ILE A 107 5.62 -3.03 -3.23
N SER A 108 4.98 -3.88 -4.03
CA SER A 108 5.01 -5.33 -3.86
C SER A 108 5.51 -6.06 -5.10
N ILE A 109 6.29 -7.11 -4.87
CA ILE A 109 6.70 -8.11 -5.86
C ILE A 109 6.79 -9.47 -5.18
N SER A 110 6.39 -10.54 -5.88
CA SER A 110 6.47 -11.90 -5.34
C SER A 110 7.92 -12.41 -5.33
N THR A 111 8.34 -13.02 -4.22
CA THR A 111 9.75 -13.42 -3.98
C THR A 111 9.97 -14.92 -3.77
N SER A 112 8.92 -15.72 -3.63
CA SER A 112 9.05 -17.18 -3.51
C SER A 112 9.38 -17.82 -4.85
N ASP A 113 10.14 -18.93 -4.83
CA ASP A 113 10.62 -19.60 -6.05
C ASP A 113 9.46 -19.97 -6.99
N ILE A 114 8.37 -20.51 -6.44
CA ILE A 114 7.17 -20.86 -7.20
C ILE A 114 6.57 -19.66 -7.96
N HIS A 115 6.58 -18.46 -7.35
CA HIS A 115 6.08 -17.27 -8.02
C HIS A 115 7.08 -16.72 -9.03
N ILE A 116 8.37 -16.78 -8.74
CA ILE A 116 9.42 -16.31 -9.65
C ILE A 116 9.41 -17.16 -10.93
N GLU A 117 9.35 -18.47 -10.77
CA GLU A 117 9.36 -19.42 -11.88
C GLU A 117 8.05 -19.41 -12.68
N HIS A 118 6.90 -19.53 -12.02
CA HIS A 118 5.63 -19.79 -12.73
C HIS A 118 4.75 -18.56 -12.95
N LYS A 119 4.83 -17.54 -12.08
CA LYS A 119 4.00 -16.33 -12.21
C LYS A 119 4.74 -15.19 -12.90
N LEU A 120 5.97 -14.92 -12.48
CA LEU A 120 6.77 -13.81 -13.00
C LEU A 120 7.63 -14.23 -14.20
N GLN A 121 7.94 -15.54 -14.31
CA GLN A 121 8.78 -16.12 -15.35
C GLN A 121 10.10 -15.35 -15.53
N THR A 122 10.78 -15.08 -14.40
CA THR A 122 11.99 -14.25 -14.33
C THR A 122 13.01 -14.85 -13.36
N THR A 123 14.08 -14.10 -13.05
CA THR A 123 15.12 -14.51 -12.10
C THR A 123 15.03 -13.74 -10.77
N ARG A 124 15.63 -14.30 -9.71
CA ARG A 124 15.77 -13.60 -8.42
C ARG A 124 16.53 -12.27 -8.55
N GLU A 125 17.52 -12.21 -9.44
CA GLU A 125 18.29 -10.99 -9.72
C GLU A 125 17.42 -9.91 -10.35
N ASP A 126 16.56 -10.27 -11.31
CA ASP A 126 15.61 -9.33 -11.92
C ASP A 126 14.57 -8.85 -10.90
N VAL A 127 14.06 -9.72 -10.03
CA VAL A 127 13.15 -9.33 -8.94
C VAL A 127 13.80 -8.29 -8.02
N LEU A 128 15.04 -8.53 -7.60
CA LEU A 128 15.79 -7.58 -6.77
C LEU A 128 16.03 -6.26 -7.51
N LYS A 129 16.41 -6.31 -8.78
CA LYS A 129 16.63 -5.13 -9.61
C LYS A 129 15.35 -4.30 -9.74
N ARG A 130 14.23 -4.93 -10.09
CA ARG A 130 12.92 -4.27 -10.24
C ARG A 130 12.45 -3.61 -8.95
N MET A 131 12.59 -4.31 -7.83
CA MET A 131 12.27 -3.73 -6.51
C MET A 131 13.18 -2.53 -6.19
N GLY A 132 14.48 -2.66 -6.43
CA GLY A 132 15.45 -1.58 -6.22
C GLY A 132 15.14 -0.34 -7.07
N ASP A 133 14.89 -0.52 -8.36
CA ASP A 133 14.53 0.56 -9.29
C ASP A 133 13.21 1.23 -8.89
N ALA A 134 12.21 0.45 -8.50
CA ALA A 134 10.90 0.94 -8.06
C ALA A 134 10.98 1.75 -6.76
N VAL A 135 11.67 1.24 -5.74
CA VAL A 135 11.88 1.94 -4.46
C VAL A 135 12.69 3.21 -4.66
N LYS A 136 13.73 3.17 -5.49
CA LYS A 136 14.53 4.35 -5.82
C LYS A 136 13.67 5.43 -6.48
N PHE A 137 12.89 5.06 -7.49
CA PHE A 137 12.00 6.01 -8.17
C PHE A 137 10.98 6.62 -7.21
N ALA A 138 10.34 5.81 -6.35
CA ALA A 138 9.38 6.30 -5.37
C ALA A 138 10.00 7.22 -4.30
N LYS A 139 11.28 7.03 -3.96
CA LYS A 139 11.98 7.89 -3.00
C LYS A 139 12.41 9.22 -3.60
N ASP A 140 12.74 9.23 -4.88
CA ASP A 140 13.26 10.40 -5.60
C ASP A 140 12.15 11.39 -6.05
N ASN A 141 10.86 11.07 -5.85
CA ASN A 141 9.70 11.86 -6.28
C ASN A 141 8.67 11.99 -5.16
#